data_AF-A0A351HNP7-F1
#
_entry.id   AF-A0A351HNP7-F1
#
_cell.length_a   1.000
_cell.length_b   1.000
_cell.length_c   1.000
_cell.angle_alpha   90.00
_cell.angle_beta   90.00
_cell.angle_gamma   90.00
#
_symmetry.space_group_name_H-M   'P 1'
#
loop_
_entity.id
_entity.type
_entity.pdbx_description
1 polymer ?
#
loop_
_entity_poly.entity_id
_entity_poly.type
_entity_poly.pdbx_seq_one_letter_code
_entity_poly.pdbx_strand_id
1 'polypeptide(L)'
;MAIERDKDLYFRVLNLRNPFADSRTSYFHKSLGGYHGAKMKRYNELFQYQIQPEMQRLIAGFQSPETIDSLISALPVINMLNTRYIIYDTEQAPITNPAALGNAWLVSSVKMVENADQEVTALGQFNPEKEAIINKNFSSLIDEKTFSAEGTVQLTEYQPNYLKYEANVNGDQLAVFSEIYYPKGWNAFIDGEETPHFQVNYVLRAMLLPDGKHEVEFKFEPQSYFVGNKISMASSVLLLLAIAAFLFLRLKKLKNEETETIKA
;
A
#
# COMPACT_ATOMS: atom_id res chain seq x y z
N MET A 1 10.20 12.92 -19.28
CA MET A 1 10.97 13.18 -18.03
C MET A 1 11.66 11.91 -17.54
N ALA A 2 12.67 11.97 -16.66
CA ALA A 2 13.39 10.79 -16.15
C ALA A 2 12.45 9.71 -15.58
N ILE A 3 11.38 10.14 -14.90
CA ILE A 3 10.33 9.31 -14.32
C ILE A 3 9.63 8.42 -15.36
N GLU A 4 9.37 8.94 -16.57
CA GLU A 4 8.64 8.20 -17.61
C GLU A 4 9.51 7.15 -18.31
N ARG A 5 10.83 7.22 -18.14
CA ARG A 5 11.78 6.27 -18.71
C ARG A 5 12.10 5.13 -17.75
N ASP A 6 11.76 5.28 -16.47
CA ASP A 6 11.95 4.24 -15.48
C ASP A 6 10.96 3.10 -15.73
N LYS A 7 11.47 1.88 -15.85
CA LYS A 7 10.70 0.67 -16.14
C LYS A 7 10.43 -0.17 -14.89
N ASP A 8 10.86 0.30 -13.73
CA ASP A 8 10.60 -0.39 -12.47
C ASP A 8 9.09 -0.53 -12.22
N LEU A 9 8.68 -1.68 -11.71
CA LEU A 9 7.26 -2.06 -11.61
C LEU A 9 6.49 -1.12 -10.69
N TYR A 10 7.14 -0.67 -9.61
CA TYR A 10 6.54 0.19 -8.62
C TYR A 10 7.60 1.03 -7.90
N PHE A 11 7.33 2.34 -7.83
CA PHE A 11 8.04 3.32 -7.02
C PHE A 11 7.11 4.48 -6.71
N ARG A 12 7.41 5.23 -5.64
CA ARG A 12 6.65 6.43 -5.26
C ARG A 12 7.37 7.70 -5.68
N VAL A 13 6.59 8.74 -5.97
CA VAL A 13 7.08 10.10 -6.28
C VAL A 13 6.63 11.05 -5.20
N LEU A 14 7.55 11.84 -4.65
CA LEU A 14 7.27 12.85 -3.64
C LEU A 14 7.31 14.25 -4.25
N ASN A 15 6.19 14.98 -4.19
CA ASN A 15 6.15 16.39 -4.54
C ASN A 15 6.30 17.24 -3.27
N LEU A 16 7.36 18.05 -3.19
CA LEU A 16 7.67 18.82 -1.97
C LEU A 16 6.78 20.06 -1.77
N ARG A 17 6.11 20.57 -2.81
CA ARG A 17 5.29 21.79 -2.70
C ARG A 17 3.97 21.53 -1.98
N ASN A 18 3.31 20.41 -2.32
CA ASN A 18 2.03 20.05 -1.69
C ASN A 18 1.70 18.55 -1.86
N PRO A 19 2.44 17.64 -1.21
CA PRO A 19 2.32 16.22 -1.51
C PRO A 19 0.95 15.62 -1.18
N PHE A 20 0.20 16.23 -0.25
CA PHE A 20 -1.01 15.65 0.32
C PHE A 20 -2.31 16.29 -0.17
N ALA A 21 -2.24 17.41 -0.90
CA ALA A 21 -3.39 18.06 -1.54
C ALA A 21 -3.16 18.34 -3.05
N ASP A 22 -2.08 17.83 -3.64
CA ASP A 22 -1.86 17.89 -5.09
C ASP A 22 -2.42 16.66 -5.82
N SER A 23 -3.49 16.88 -6.58
CA SER A 23 -4.07 15.87 -7.47
C SER A 23 -3.24 15.65 -8.74
N ARG A 24 -2.41 16.62 -9.15
CA ARG A 24 -1.64 16.55 -10.40
C ARG A 24 -0.57 15.48 -10.34
N THR A 25 0.24 15.47 -9.28
CA THR A 25 1.26 14.42 -9.10
C THR A 25 0.62 13.03 -9.03
N SER A 26 -0.52 12.90 -8.33
CA SER A 26 -1.25 11.64 -8.20
C SER A 26 -1.90 11.16 -9.51
N TYR A 27 -2.19 12.09 -10.44
CA TYR A 27 -2.75 11.76 -11.76
C TYR A 27 -1.70 11.14 -12.69
N PHE A 28 -0.46 11.66 -12.66
CA PHE A 28 0.61 11.19 -13.54
C PHE A 28 1.50 10.12 -12.91
N HIS A 29 1.61 10.10 -11.59
CA HIS A 29 2.55 9.28 -10.85
C HIS A 29 1.93 8.68 -9.58
N LYS A 30 2.54 7.61 -9.09
CA LYS A 30 2.20 7.01 -7.80
C LYS A 30 2.73 7.93 -6.68
N SER A 31 1.95 8.95 -6.34
CA SER A 31 2.35 9.96 -5.34
C SER A 31 2.47 9.35 -3.95
N LEU A 32 3.53 9.68 -3.21
CA LEU A 32 3.65 9.31 -1.80
C LEU A 32 2.48 9.85 -0.98
N GLY A 33 2.13 11.13 -1.13
CA GLY A 33 1.03 11.69 -0.34
C GLY A 33 -0.37 11.28 -0.79
N GLY A 34 -0.48 10.83 -2.05
CA GLY A 34 -1.72 10.43 -2.72
C GLY A 34 -2.80 11.52 -2.74
N TYR A 35 -3.91 11.24 -3.43
CA TYR A 35 -5.15 12.00 -3.30
C TYR A 35 -6.28 11.07 -2.88
N HIS A 36 -6.72 11.19 -1.62
CA HIS A 36 -7.86 10.45 -1.12
C HIS A 36 -8.60 11.26 -0.04
N GLY A 37 -9.94 11.28 -0.09
CA GLY A 37 -10.79 12.04 0.82
C GLY A 37 -10.89 11.45 2.24
N ALA A 38 -10.57 10.16 2.41
CA ALA A 38 -10.65 9.44 3.68
C ALA A 38 -9.31 8.76 4.03
N LYS A 39 -8.30 9.56 4.35
CA LYS A 39 -6.95 9.05 4.70
C LYS A 39 -6.97 8.28 6.02
N MET A 40 -6.24 7.17 6.07
CA MET A 40 -6.07 6.40 7.30
C MET A 40 -5.37 7.24 8.38
N LYS A 41 -5.86 7.15 9.62
CA LYS A 41 -5.32 7.90 10.77
C LYS A 41 -3.79 7.74 10.90
N ARG A 42 -3.29 6.50 10.91
CA ARG A 42 -1.84 6.21 10.98
C ARG A 42 -1.04 6.83 9.83
N TYR A 43 -1.61 6.91 8.62
CA TYR A 43 -0.92 7.55 7.51
C TYR A 43 -0.83 9.08 7.69
N ASN A 44 -1.89 9.70 8.21
CA ASN A 44 -1.87 11.13 8.56
C ASN A 44 -0.87 11.42 9.69
N GLU A 45 -0.80 10.55 10.70
CA GLU A 45 0.15 10.66 11.81
C GLU A 45 1.60 10.49 11.29
N LEU A 46 1.86 9.50 10.45
CA LEU A 46 3.18 9.33 9.79
C LEU A 46 3.57 10.59 9.01
N PHE A 47 2.61 11.17 8.28
CA PHE A 47 2.85 12.39 7.54
C PHE A 47 3.24 13.55 8.46
N GLN A 48 2.42 13.80 9.47
CA GLN A 48 2.60 14.93 10.37
C GLN A 48 3.88 14.80 11.20
N TYR A 49 4.16 13.62 11.74
CA TYR A 49 5.24 13.41 12.70
C TYR A 49 6.58 13.03 12.07
N GLN A 50 6.59 12.48 10.84
CA GLN A 50 7.83 12.00 10.22
C GLN A 50 8.08 12.58 8.82
N ILE A 51 7.15 12.40 7.88
CA ILE A 51 7.38 12.82 6.48
C ILE A 51 7.52 14.34 6.38
N GLN A 52 6.66 15.12 7.05
CA GLN A 52 6.71 16.58 7.00
C GLN A 52 8.02 17.14 7.60
N PRO A 53 8.51 16.68 8.77
CA PRO A 53 9.85 17.01 9.25
C PRO A 53 10.99 16.61 8.30
N GLU A 54 10.93 15.42 7.69
CA GLU A 54 11.90 14.97 6.69
C GLU A 54 11.92 15.87 5.46
N MET A 55 10.76 16.26 4.95
CA MET A 55 10.63 17.22 3.85
C MET A 55 11.23 18.58 4.21
N GLN A 56 10.98 19.10 5.41
CA GLN A 56 11.55 20.37 5.87
C GLN A 56 13.08 20.32 5.91
N ARG A 57 13.65 19.21 6.42
CA ARG A 57 15.10 18.98 6.41
C ARG A 57 15.64 18.97 4.97
N LEU A 58 14.97 18.29 4.05
CA LEU A 58 15.38 18.23 2.65
C LEU A 58 15.32 19.61 1.97
N ILE A 59 14.25 20.37 2.18
CA ILE A 59 14.08 21.72 1.62
C ILE A 59 15.15 22.67 2.14
N ALA A 60 15.47 22.62 3.44
CA ALA A 60 16.57 23.39 4.03
C ALA A 60 17.92 23.01 3.40
N GLY A 61 18.11 21.72 3.10
CA GLY A 61 19.28 21.16 2.45
C GLY A 61 19.56 21.67 1.03
N PHE A 62 18.54 22.10 0.28
CA PHE A 62 18.73 22.61 -1.08
C PHE A 62 19.52 23.91 -1.16
N GLN A 63 19.74 24.59 -0.03
CA GLN A 63 20.66 25.71 0.06
C GLN A 63 22.13 25.29 -0.04
N SER A 64 22.45 24.00 0.07
CA SER A 64 23.81 23.45 0.03
C SER A 64 23.87 22.17 -0.84
N PRO A 65 24.01 22.31 -2.17
CA PRO A 65 23.89 21.19 -3.11
C PRO A 65 24.85 20.02 -2.86
N GLU A 66 26.03 20.29 -2.32
CA GLU A 66 27.08 19.29 -2.07
C GLU A 66 26.69 18.25 -1.00
N THR A 67 25.64 18.50 -0.22
CA THR A 67 25.20 17.61 0.88
C THR A 67 23.89 16.88 0.60
N ILE A 68 23.25 17.10 -0.56
CA ILE A 68 21.91 16.57 -0.86
C ILE A 68 21.86 15.04 -0.76
N ASP A 69 22.82 14.32 -1.33
CA ASP A 69 22.81 12.84 -1.31
C ASP A 69 22.95 12.27 0.11
N SER A 70 23.79 12.91 0.93
CA SER A 70 23.92 12.56 2.35
C SER A 70 22.66 12.88 3.14
N LEU A 71 21.97 13.98 2.81
CA LEU A 71 20.71 14.35 3.45
C LEU A 71 19.59 13.39 3.09
N ILE A 72 19.47 13.02 1.81
CA ILE A 72 18.49 12.04 1.33
C ILE A 72 18.69 10.68 2.01
N SER A 73 19.94 10.26 2.19
CA SER A 73 20.27 9.02 2.92
C SER A 73 19.83 9.06 4.39
N ALA A 74 19.64 10.26 4.97
CA ALA A 74 19.18 10.47 6.35
C ALA A 74 17.66 10.69 6.49
N LEU A 75 16.86 10.31 5.47
CA LEU A 75 15.39 10.38 5.46
C LEU A 75 14.77 8.97 5.56
N PRO A 76 14.80 8.34 6.76
CA PRO A 76 14.39 6.95 6.91
C PRO A 76 12.97 6.67 6.42
N VAL A 77 12.00 7.56 6.69
CA VAL A 77 10.60 7.33 6.33
C VAL A 77 10.37 7.46 4.83
N ILE A 78 10.94 8.48 4.18
CA ILE A 78 10.90 8.64 2.72
C ILE A 78 11.55 7.44 2.01
N ASN A 79 12.66 6.94 2.55
CA ASN A 79 13.43 5.84 1.98
C ASN A 79 12.69 4.49 2.09
N MET A 80 12.10 4.18 3.24
CA MET A 80 11.33 2.94 3.43
C MET A 80 10.00 2.92 2.65
N LEU A 81 9.48 4.10 2.27
CA LEU A 81 8.30 4.24 1.41
C LEU A 81 8.64 4.10 -0.09
N ASN A 82 9.82 3.61 -0.45
CA ASN A 82 10.26 3.42 -1.83
C ASN A 82 10.09 4.69 -2.69
N THR A 83 10.43 5.85 -2.12
CA THR A 83 10.35 7.12 -2.84
C THR A 83 11.55 7.26 -3.74
N ARG A 84 11.39 7.04 -5.05
CA ARG A 84 12.51 7.06 -6.00
C ARG A 84 12.79 8.43 -6.60
N TYR A 85 11.75 9.26 -6.71
CA TYR A 85 11.86 10.59 -7.29
C TYR A 85 11.25 11.66 -6.40
N ILE A 86 11.93 12.79 -6.33
CA ILE A 86 11.52 13.96 -5.55
C ILE A 86 11.39 15.16 -6.50
N ILE A 87 10.18 15.73 -6.55
CA ILE A 87 9.86 16.91 -7.34
C ILE A 87 9.86 18.12 -6.40
N TYR A 88 10.85 18.99 -6.57
CA TYR A 88 10.92 20.28 -5.86
C TYR A 88 10.26 21.41 -6.67
N ASP A 89 10.58 21.46 -7.97
CA ASP A 89 10.04 22.41 -8.94
C ASP A 89 9.62 21.65 -10.20
N THR A 90 8.44 21.97 -10.74
CA THR A 90 7.91 21.31 -11.94
C THR A 90 8.64 21.71 -13.21
N GLU A 91 9.35 22.84 -13.18
CA GLU A 91 10.17 23.33 -14.30
C GLU A 91 11.59 22.73 -14.29
N GLN A 92 11.98 22.04 -13.21
CA GLN A 92 13.30 21.44 -13.05
C GLN A 92 13.25 19.91 -13.15
N ALA A 93 14.40 19.30 -13.42
CA ALA A 93 14.51 17.85 -13.42
C ALA A 93 14.24 17.30 -12.00
N PRO A 94 13.51 16.17 -11.89
CA PRO A 94 13.29 15.53 -10.60
C PRO A 94 14.59 15.01 -10.01
N ILE A 95 14.74 15.11 -8.70
CA ILE A 95 15.87 14.59 -7.95
C ILE A 95 15.66 13.09 -7.76
N THR A 96 16.70 12.30 -8.00
CA THR A 96 16.67 10.85 -7.78
C THR A 96 17.06 10.54 -6.34
N ASN A 97 16.35 9.64 -5.69
CA ASN A 97 16.69 9.14 -4.36
C ASN A 97 17.45 7.81 -4.48
N PRO A 98 18.78 7.80 -4.32
CA PRO A 98 19.56 6.55 -4.35
C PRO A 98 19.38 5.68 -3.10
N ALA A 99 18.81 6.23 -2.03
CA ALA A 99 18.61 5.56 -0.75
C ALA A 99 17.22 4.91 -0.61
N ALA A 100 16.40 4.89 -1.68
CA ALA A 100 15.12 4.19 -1.68
C ALA A 100 15.34 2.68 -1.50
N LEU A 101 14.66 2.07 -0.52
CA LEU A 101 14.86 0.65 -0.16
C LEU A 101 14.18 -0.35 -1.12
N GLY A 102 13.47 0.13 -2.14
CA GLY A 102 12.75 -0.72 -3.06
C GLY A 102 11.43 -1.26 -2.49
N ASN A 103 10.87 -2.26 -3.18
CA ASN A 103 9.53 -2.78 -2.90
C ASN A 103 9.48 -3.73 -1.70
N ALA A 104 10.59 -4.41 -1.41
CA ALA A 104 10.76 -5.27 -0.26
C ALA A 104 12.25 -5.41 0.07
N TRP A 105 12.57 -5.65 1.34
CA TRP A 105 13.94 -5.91 1.80
C TRP A 105 13.91 -6.79 3.07
N LEU A 106 15.07 -7.33 3.42
CA LEU A 106 15.26 -8.12 4.64
C LEU A 106 15.89 -7.24 5.73
N VAL A 107 15.50 -7.45 6.98
CA VAL A 107 16.06 -6.71 8.13
C VAL A 107 16.77 -7.65 9.09
N SER A 108 17.83 -7.17 9.72
CA SER A 108 18.69 -7.96 10.62
C SER A 108 18.24 -7.92 12.09
N SER A 109 17.47 -6.92 12.49
CA SER A 109 17.07 -6.73 13.89
C SER A 109 15.65 -6.22 14.04
N VAL A 110 15.07 -6.53 15.19
CA VAL A 110 13.72 -6.09 15.57
C VAL A 110 13.77 -5.26 16.84
N LYS A 111 13.16 -4.08 16.78
CA LYS A 111 12.90 -3.21 17.92
C LYS A 111 11.42 -3.29 18.30
N MET A 112 11.15 -3.97 19.40
CA MET A 112 9.79 -4.06 19.94
C MET A 112 9.43 -2.81 20.75
N VAL A 113 8.24 -2.26 20.50
CA VAL A 113 7.70 -1.08 21.20
C VAL A 113 6.31 -1.36 21.76
N GLU A 114 5.93 -0.65 22.82
CA GLU A 114 4.70 -0.93 23.57
C GLU A 114 3.43 -0.45 22.84
N ASN A 115 3.53 0.64 22.06
CA ASN A 115 2.37 1.33 21.53
C ASN A 115 2.70 2.15 20.26
N ALA A 116 1.62 2.64 19.63
CA ALA A 116 1.68 3.40 18.37
C ALA A 116 2.51 4.69 18.48
N ASP A 117 2.50 5.36 19.63
CA ASP A 117 3.26 6.62 19.83
C ASP A 117 4.76 6.34 19.84
N GLN A 118 5.18 5.24 20.49
CA GLN A 118 6.57 4.79 20.45
C GLN A 118 6.98 4.31 19.06
N GLU A 119 6.11 3.61 18.33
CA GLU A 119 6.37 3.22 16.93
C GLU A 119 6.69 4.45 16.08
N VAL A 120 5.77 5.42 16.01
CA VAL A 120 5.94 6.58 15.12
C VAL A 120 7.11 7.44 15.55
N THR A 121 7.37 7.61 16.86
CA THR A 121 8.50 8.41 17.34
C THR A 121 9.84 7.76 17.00
N ALA A 122 9.94 6.43 17.13
CA ALA A 122 11.18 5.70 16.88
C ALA A 122 11.59 5.72 15.39
N LEU A 123 10.65 5.97 14.47
CA LEU A 123 10.96 6.15 13.05
C LEU A 123 11.87 7.34 12.74
N GLY A 124 11.97 8.34 13.62
CA GLY A 124 12.83 9.50 13.39
C GLY A 124 14.32 9.22 13.55
N GLN A 125 14.68 8.11 14.21
CA GLN A 125 16.06 7.77 14.58
C GLN A 125 16.29 6.25 14.49
N PHE A 126 16.09 5.68 13.31
CA PHE A 126 16.40 4.28 13.03
C PHE A 126 16.92 4.09 11.61
N ASN A 127 17.55 2.94 11.35
CA ASN A 127 17.93 2.55 9.99
C ASN A 127 16.92 1.52 9.47
N PRO A 128 15.99 1.91 8.57
CA PRO A 128 14.97 1.02 8.04
C PRO A 128 15.51 -0.15 7.23
N GLU A 129 16.72 -0.04 6.67
CA GLU A 129 17.38 -1.12 5.93
C GLU A 129 17.75 -2.29 6.86
N LYS A 130 18.01 -2.01 8.15
CA LYS A 130 18.58 -2.99 9.09
C LYS A 130 17.65 -3.35 10.23
N GLU A 131 16.79 -2.43 10.64
CA GLU A 131 15.94 -2.56 11.82
C GLU A 131 14.46 -2.39 11.46
N ALA A 132 13.64 -3.34 11.92
CA ALA A 132 12.18 -3.25 11.92
C ALA A 132 11.65 -2.84 13.29
N ILE A 133 10.76 -1.85 13.32
CA ILE A 133 10.05 -1.43 14.52
C ILE A 133 8.68 -2.09 14.55
N ILE A 134 8.42 -2.91 15.56
CA ILE A 134 7.22 -3.74 15.66
C ILE A 134 6.53 -3.47 16.99
N ASN A 135 5.21 -3.37 16.96
CA ASN A 135 4.42 -3.25 18.18
C ASN A 135 4.27 -4.61 18.87
N LYS A 136 4.35 -4.63 20.20
CA LYS A 136 4.22 -5.85 21.01
C LYS A 136 2.94 -6.63 20.79
N ASN A 137 1.86 -6.01 20.33
CA ASN A 137 0.64 -6.74 19.95
C ASN A 137 0.83 -7.70 18.76
N PHE A 138 1.95 -7.62 18.03
CA PHE A 138 2.36 -8.60 17.02
C PHE A 138 3.48 -9.55 17.49
N SER A 139 3.85 -9.52 18.77
CA SER A 139 4.93 -10.36 19.32
C SER A 139 4.71 -11.86 19.14
N SER A 140 3.46 -12.33 19.07
CA SER A 140 3.14 -13.75 18.85
C SER A 140 3.43 -14.24 17.43
N LEU A 141 3.71 -13.33 16.48
CA LEU A 141 4.04 -13.65 15.10
C LEU A 141 5.55 -13.63 14.85
N ILE A 142 6.35 -13.29 15.87
CA ILE A 142 7.80 -13.15 15.74
C ILE A 142 8.51 -13.49 17.05
N ASP A 143 9.07 -14.69 17.10
CA ASP A 143 9.85 -15.17 18.24
C ASP A 143 11.31 -14.71 18.18
N GLU A 144 11.87 -14.62 16.97
CA GLU A 144 13.24 -14.21 16.71
C GLU A 144 13.39 -12.69 16.62
N LYS A 145 14.44 -12.16 17.26
CA LYS A 145 14.74 -10.72 17.27
C LYS A 145 15.92 -10.34 16.38
N THR A 146 16.59 -11.33 15.82
CA THR A 146 17.84 -11.16 15.09
C THR A 146 17.84 -12.13 13.93
N PHE A 147 18.13 -11.62 12.74
CA PHE A 147 18.14 -12.35 11.49
C PHE A 147 19.44 -12.04 10.76
N SER A 148 19.90 -12.92 9.86
CA SER A 148 21.12 -12.64 9.09
C SER A 148 20.91 -11.57 8.01
N ALA A 149 19.65 -11.29 7.64
CA ALA A 149 19.28 -10.43 6.50
C ALA A 149 19.92 -10.89 5.18
N GLU A 150 20.20 -12.19 5.05
CA GLU A 150 20.79 -12.78 3.86
C GLU A 150 19.72 -13.27 2.90
N GLY A 151 19.78 -12.79 1.66
CA GLY A 151 18.86 -13.16 0.61
C GLY A 151 18.34 -11.96 -0.17
N THR A 152 17.32 -12.21 -0.99
CA THR A 152 16.66 -11.17 -1.76
C THR A 152 15.16 -11.39 -1.78
N VAL A 153 14.39 -10.31 -1.80
CA VAL A 153 12.94 -10.32 -2.04
C VAL A 153 12.66 -9.27 -3.12
N GLN A 154 12.12 -9.69 -4.25
CA GLN A 154 11.95 -8.82 -5.42
C GLN A 154 10.51 -8.87 -5.91
N LEU A 155 9.91 -7.70 -6.14
CA LEU A 155 8.59 -7.59 -6.74
C LEU A 155 8.68 -8.03 -8.21
N THR A 156 7.88 -9.02 -8.61
CA THR A 156 7.83 -9.54 -9.97
C THR A 156 6.51 -9.23 -10.67
N GLU A 157 5.44 -8.95 -9.92
CA GLU A 157 4.17 -8.50 -10.48
C GLU A 157 3.49 -7.46 -9.58
N TYR A 158 2.95 -6.41 -10.20
CA TYR A 158 2.22 -5.35 -9.52
C TYR A 158 0.87 -5.08 -10.16
N GLN A 159 -0.19 -5.23 -9.37
CA GLN A 159 -1.54 -4.78 -9.67
C GLN A 159 -2.15 -4.12 -8.42
N PRO A 160 -3.16 -3.24 -8.56
CA PRO A 160 -3.79 -2.57 -7.42
C PRO A 160 -4.35 -3.52 -6.34
N ASN A 161 -4.76 -4.73 -6.74
CA ASN A 161 -5.36 -5.76 -5.89
C ASN A 161 -4.50 -7.04 -5.77
N TYR A 162 -3.31 -7.07 -6.37
CA TYR A 162 -2.45 -8.25 -6.40
C TYR A 162 -0.98 -7.86 -6.47
N LEU A 163 -0.15 -8.43 -5.60
CA LEU A 163 1.29 -8.26 -5.59
C LEU A 163 1.96 -9.61 -5.55
N LYS A 164 3.00 -9.81 -6.35
CA LYS A 164 3.80 -11.03 -6.38
C LYS A 164 5.26 -10.69 -6.19
N TYR A 165 5.92 -11.42 -5.29
CA TYR A 165 7.34 -11.31 -5.02
C TYR A 165 8.00 -12.68 -5.17
N GLU A 166 9.24 -12.68 -5.66
CA GLU A 166 10.13 -13.83 -5.57
C GLU A 166 11.13 -13.59 -4.44
N ALA A 167 11.22 -14.55 -3.53
CA ALA A 167 12.16 -14.53 -2.42
C ALA A 167 13.15 -15.69 -2.54
N ASN A 168 14.40 -15.43 -2.19
CA ASN A 168 15.44 -16.45 -2.02
C ASN A 168 16.26 -16.05 -0.80
N VAL A 169 16.07 -16.75 0.31
CA VAL A 169 16.59 -16.40 1.63
C VAL A 169 17.36 -17.56 2.25
N ASN A 170 18.36 -17.24 3.08
CA ASN A 170 19.14 -18.23 3.82
C ASN A 170 18.79 -18.17 5.31
N GLY A 171 18.25 -19.26 5.86
CA GLY A 171 17.61 -19.27 7.17
C GLY A 171 16.27 -18.51 7.17
N ASP A 172 15.57 -18.58 8.29
CA ASP A 172 14.35 -17.81 8.48
C ASP A 172 14.71 -16.31 8.50
N GLN A 173 13.96 -15.49 7.75
CA GLN A 173 14.22 -14.06 7.61
C GLN A 173 12.97 -13.23 7.84
N LEU A 174 13.15 -12.03 8.38
CA LEU A 174 12.08 -11.03 8.41
C LEU A 174 12.13 -10.16 7.16
N ALA A 175 11.11 -10.30 6.31
CA ALA A 175 10.91 -9.45 5.14
C ALA A 175 9.99 -8.28 5.48
N VAL A 176 10.40 -7.08 5.08
CA VAL A 176 9.58 -5.87 5.11
C VAL A 176 9.18 -5.53 3.68
N PHE A 177 7.89 -5.24 3.48
CA PHE A 177 7.34 -4.82 2.20
C PHE A 177 6.95 -3.35 2.28
N SER A 178 7.34 -2.56 1.27
CA SER A 178 7.01 -1.13 1.15
C SER A 178 5.54 -0.89 0.80
N GLU A 179 4.63 -1.61 1.44
CA GLU A 179 3.20 -1.61 1.19
C GLU A 179 2.41 -1.31 2.45
N ILE A 180 1.35 -0.53 2.33
CA ILE A 180 0.62 -0.06 3.49
C ILE A 180 -0.18 -1.23 4.10
N TYR A 181 0.07 -1.53 5.36
CA TYR A 181 -0.66 -2.53 6.13
C TYR A 181 -2.10 -2.09 6.33
N TYR A 182 -3.02 -2.92 5.85
CA TYR A 182 -4.44 -2.74 6.05
C TYR A 182 -5.07 -4.10 6.38
N PRO A 183 -5.46 -4.33 7.65
CA PRO A 183 -5.86 -5.65 8.14
C PRO A 183 -7.18 -6.16 7.55
N LYS A 184 -7.87 -5.37 6.73
CA LYS A 184 -9.17 -5.72 6.17
C LYS A 184 -9.04 -6.01 4.68
N GLY A 185 -8.99 -7.29 4.33
CA GLY A 185 -9.12 -7.75 2.95
C GLY A 185 -7.82 -8.01 2.22
N TRP A 186 -6.65 -7.70 2.77
CA TRP A 186 -5.38 -8.21 2.23
C TRP A 186 -5.05 -9.54 2.89
N ASN A 187 -4.84 -10.57 2.07
CA ASN A 187 -4.35 -11.89 2.48
C ASN A 187 -2.94 -12.08 1.90
N ALA A 188 -2.09 -12.84 2.59
CA ALA A 188 -0.73 -13.13 2.16
C ALA A 188 -0.53 -14.64 2.04
N PHE A 189 0.30 -15.07 1.09
CA PHE A 189 0.56 -16.47 0.80
C PHE A 189 2.06 -16.68 0.56
N ILE A 190 2.59 -17.80 1.04
CA ILE A 190 3.91 -18.33 0.68
C ILE A 190 3.66 -19.64 -0.06
N ASP A 191 4.11 -19.73 -1.32
CA ASP A 191 3.94 -20.91 -2.17
C ASP A 191 2.48 -21.41 -2.27
N GLY A 192 1.53 -20.48 -2.20
CA GLY A 192 0.09 -20.75 -2.23
C GLY A 192 -0.55 -21.06 -0.87
N GLU A 193 0.23 -21.20 0.20
CA GLU A 193 -0.27 -21.41 1.56
C GLU A 193 -0.50 -20.08 2.29
N GLU A 194 -1.71 -19.89 2.82
CA GLU A 194 -2.08 -18.66 3.53
C GLU A 194 -1.20 -18.47 4.77
N THR A 195 -0.45 -17.37 4.80
CA THR A 195 0.56 -17.08 5.82
C THR A 195 0.27 -15.74 6.47
N PRO A 196 0.33 -15.63 7.81
CA PRO A 196 0.16 -14.35 8.49
C PRO A 196 1.18 -13.31 8.04
N HIS A 197 0.72 -12.07 7.88
CA HIS A 197 1.57 -10.89 7.75
C HIS A 197 1.10 -9.85 8.77
N PHE A 198 1.99 -8.93 9.15
CA PHE A 198 1.72 -8.00 10.24
C PHE A 198 2.27 -6.61 9.96
N GLN A 199 1.92 -5.69 10.85
CA GLN A 199 2.33 -4.30 10.74
C GLN A 199 3.77 -4.11 11.24
N VAL A 200 4.57 -3.38 10.48
CA VAL A 200 5.92 -2.97 10.82
C VAL A 200 6.14 -1.51 10.45
N ASN A 201 7.10 -0.85 11.11
CA ASN A 201 7.50 0.53 10.82
C ASN A 201 6.29 1.47 10.71
N TYR A 202 5.34 1.30 11.64
CA TYR A 202 4.09 2.03 11.77
C TYR A 202 3.04 1.83 10.67
N VAL A 203 3.41 1.73 9.40
CA VAL A 203 2.45 1.62 8.29
C VAL A 203 2.73 0.51 7.31
N LEU A 204 3.90 -0.13 7.37
CA LEU A 204 4.32 -1.12 6.38
C LEU A 204 3.87 -2.54 6.77
N ARG A 205 4.01 -3.47 5.82
CA ARG A 205 3.78 -4.91 6.04
C ARG A 205 5.09 -5.63 6.28
N ALA A 206 5.05 -6.68 7.09
CA ALA A 206 6.13 -7.63 7.22
C ALA A 206 5.60 -9.06 7.28
N MET A 207 6.46 -10.02 6.94
CA MET A 207 6.23 -11.44 7.16
C MET A 207 7.55 -12.16 7.43
N LEU A 208 7.47 -13.29 8.14
CA LEU A 208 8.59 -14.22 8.23
C LEU A 208 8.62 -15.07 6.97
N LEU A 209 9.80 -15.19 6.36
CA LEU A 209 10.08 -16.06 5.24
C LEU A 209 10.93 -17.23 5.74
N PRO A 210 10.51 -18.48 5.53
CA PRO A 210 11.34 -19.64 5.86
C PRO A 210 12.56 -19.74 4.92
N ASP A 211 13.56 -20.50 5.33
CA ASP A 211 14.74 -20.80 4.51
C ASP A 211 14.37 -21.35 3.12
N GLY A 212 14.96 -20.78 2.08
CA GLY A 212 14.83 -21.27 0.70
C GLY A 212 14.24 -20.26 -0.28
N LYS A 213 13.68 -20.81 -1.37
CA LYS A 213 13.09 -20.06 -2.46
C LYS A 213 11.58 -20.12 -2.37
N HIS A 214 10.95 -18.94 -2.39
CA HIS A 214 9.53 -18.80 -2.18
C HIS A 214 8.90 -17.82 -3.16
N GLU A 215 7.67 -18.15 -3.56
CA GLU A 215 6.74 -17.21 -4.16
C GLU A 215 5.87 -16.60 -3.06
N VAL A 216 5.93 -15.27 -2.92
CA VAL A 216 5.12 -14.53 -1.95
C VAL A 216 4.06 -13.74 -2.68
N GLU A 217 2.79 -13.96 -2.32
CA GLU A 217 1.65 -13.28 -2.94
C GLU A 217 0.86 -12.47 -1.91
N PHE A 218 0.45 -11.25 -2.26
CA PHE A 218 -0.58 -10.52 -1.54
C PHE A 218 -1.81 -10.35 -2.43
N LYS A 219 -2.99 -10.74 -1.95
CA LYS A 219 -4.26 -10.65 -2.68
C LYS A 219 -5.25 -9.79 -1.90
N PHE A 220 -5.86 -8.80 -2.56
CA PHE A 220 -6.91 -7.97 -1.96
C PHE A 220 -8.30 -8.54 -2.27
N GLU A 221 -8.83 -9.30 -1.31
CA GLU A 221 -10.06 -10.07 -1.40
C GLU A 221 -11.01 -9.75 -0.21
N PRO A 222 -11.51 -8.51 -0.07
CA PRO A 222 -12.36 -8.14 1.05
C PRO A 222 -13.70 -8.90 1.03
N GLN A 223 -13.98 -9.63 2.11
CA GLN A 223 -15.23 -10.41 2.26
C GLN A 223 -16.50 -9.56 2.03
N SER A 224 -16.49 -8.29 2.47
CA SER A 224 -17.61 -7.35 2.29
C SER A 224 -17.93 -7.08 0.82
N TYR A 225 -16.93 -7.06 -0.06
CA TYR A 225 -17.13 -6.88 -1.49
C TYR A 225 -17.89 -8.05 -2.10
N PHE A 226 -17.47 -9.29 -1.78
CA PHE A 226 -18.13 -10.50 -2.29
C PHE A 226 -19.57 -10.65 -1.77
N VAL A 227 -19.80 -10.35 -0.49
CA VAL A 227 -21.15 -10.37 0.09
C VAL A 227 -22.03 -9.28 -0.53
N GLY A 228 -21.52 -8.05 -0.63
CA GLY A 228 -22.25 -6.92 -1.23
C GLY A 228 -22.62 -7.19 -2.70
N ASN A 229 -21.70 -7.75 -3.48
CA ASN A 229 -21.96 -8.11 -4.87
C ASN A 229 -23.06 -9.17 -5.01
N LYS A 230 -23.06 -10.20 -4.16
CA LYS A 230 -24.13 -11.22 -4.13
C LYS A 230 -25.49 -10.62 -3.80
N ILE A 231 -25.55 -9.73 -2.80
CA ILE A 231 -26.80 -9.04 -2.41
C ILE A 231 -27.28 -8.11 -3.53
N SER A 232 -26.40 -7.34 -4.15
CA SER A 232 -26.72 -6.45 -5.27
C SER A 232 -27.23 -7.22 -6.49
N MET A 233 -26.61 -8.37 -6.81
CA MET A 233 -27.05 -9.25 -7.88
C MET A 233 -28.44 -9.83 -7.59
N ALA A 234 -28.69 -10.33 -6.38
CA ALA A 234 -30.01 -10.82 -5.97
C ALA A 234 -31.07 -9.71 -6.05
N SER A 235 -30.73 -8.50 -5.61
CA SER A 235 -31.64 -7.34 -5.63
C SER A 235 -31.96 -6.90 -7.07
N SER A 236 -30.96 -6.91 -7.95
CA SER A 236 -31.13 -6.63 -9.38
C SER A 236 -32.03 -7.65 -10.06
N VAL A 237 -31.84 -8.94 -9.77
CA VAL A 237 -32.72 -10.01 -10.29
C VAL A 237 -34.15 -9.83 -9.80
N LEU A 238 -34.34 -9.56 -8.50
CA LEU A 238 -35.68 -9.32 -7.93
C LEU A 238 -36.35 -8.08 -8.55
N LEU A 239 -35.60 -7.00 -8.77
CA LEU A 239 -36.10 -5.79 -9.42
C LEU A 239 -36.55 -6.08 -10.86
N LEU A 240 -35.74 -6.81 -11.64
CA LEU A 240 -36.09 -7.20 -13.00
C LEU A 240 -37.33 -8.10 -13.04
N LEU A 241 -37.45 -9.05 -12.11
CA LEU A 241 -38.63 -9.89 -11.97
C LEU A 241 -39.88 -9.07 -11.59
N ALA A 242 -39.75 -8.10 -10.70
CA ALA A 242 -40.84 -7.20 -10.32
C ALA A 242 -41.31 -6.33 -11.51
N ILE A 243 -40.37 -5.79 -12.30
CA ILE A 243 -40.67 -5.02 -13.52
C ILE A 243 -41.36 -5.92 -14.55
N ALA A 244 -40.83 -7.13 -14.79
CA ALA A 244 -41.43 -8.08 -15.72
C ALA A 244 -42.84 -8.50 -15.30
N ALA A 245 -43.05 -8.78 -14.01
CA ALA A 245 -44.37 -9.09 -13.46
C ALA A 245 -45.35 -7.91 -13.61
N PHE A 246 -44.91 -6.69 -13.32
CA PHE A 246 -45.72 -5.49 -13.49
C PHE A 246 -46.14 -5.28 -14.95
N LEU A 247 -45.20 -5.37 -15.90
CA LEU A 247 -45.47 -5.26 -17.33
C LEU A 247 -46.43 -6.35 -17.81
N PHE A 248 -46.22 -7.60 -17.39
CA PHE A 248 -47.09 -8.72 -17.72
C PHE A 248 -48.53 -8.50 -17.23
N LEU A 249 -48.70 -8.09 -15.97
CA LEU A 249 -50.03 -7.80 -15.41
C LEU A 249 -50.71 -6.63 -16.14
N ARG A 250 -49.95 -5.60 -16.51
CA ARG A 250 -50.48 -4.44 -17.26
C ARG A 250 -50.92 -4.80 -18.68
N LEU A 251 -50.10 -5.58 -19.41
CA LEU A 251 -50.45 -6.08 -20.74
C LEU A 251 -51.68 -7.00 -20.70
N LYS A 252 -51.78 -7.86 -19.68
CA LYS A 252 -52.95 -8.71 -19.48
C LYS A 252 -54.22 -7.89 -19.24
N LYS A 253 -54.13 -6.82 -18.44
CA LYS A 253 -55.26 -5.93 -18.17
C LYS A 253 -55.73 -5.20 -19.43
N LEU A 254 -54.80 -4.62 -20.20
CA LEU A 254 -55.12 -3.92 -21.47
C LEU A 254 -55.83 -4.84 -22.47
N LYS A 255 -55.35 -6.09 -22.60
CA LYS A 255 -55.98 -7.08 -23.48
C LYS A 255 -57.41 -7.44 -23.03
N ASN A 256 -57.67 -7.50 -21.73
CA ASN A 256 -59.00 -7.75 -21.20
C ASN A 256 -59.95 -6.57 -21.47
N GLU A 257 -59.48 -5.32 -21.30
CA GLU A 257 -60.25 -4.10 -21.58
C GLU A 257 -60.63 -3.98 -23.08
N GLU A 258 -59.72 -4.29 -24.01
CA GLU A 258 -60.05 -4.36 -25.45
C GLU A 258 -61.11 -5.42 -25.76
N THR A 259 -61.06 -6.58 -25.10
CA THR A 259 -61.99 -7.69 -25.36
C THR A 259 -63.41 -7.38 -24.86
N GLU A 260 -63.55 -6.61 -23.78
CA GLU A 260 -64.85 -6.16 -23.27
C GLU A 260 -65.46 -5.07 -24.17
N THR A 261 -64.65 -4.18 -24.72
CA THR A 261 -65.11 -3.09 -25.60
C THR A 261 -65.63 -3.60 -26.95
N ILE A 262 -65.11 -4.73 -27.45
CA ILE A 262 -65.55 -5.36 -28.71
C ILE A 262 -66.87 -6.15 -28.54
N LYS A 263 -67.23 -6.51 -27.31
CA LYS A 263 -68.44 -7.30 -27.00
C LYS A 263 -69.67 -6.44 -26.63
N ALA A 264 -69.48 -5.14 -26.39
CA ALA A 264 -70.53 -4.16 -26.14
C ALA A 264 -70.97 -3.47 -27.44
#